data_AF-A0AAN0M137-F1
#
_entry.id   AF-A0AAN0M137-F1
#
_cell.length_a   1.000
_cell.length_b   1.000
_cell.length_c   1.000
_cell.angle_alpha   90.00
_cell.angle_beta   90.00
_cell.angle_gamma   90.00
#
_symmetry.space_group_name_H-M   'P 1'
#
loop_
_entity.id
_entity.type
_entity.pdbx_description
1 polymer ?
#
loop_
_entity_poly.entity_id
_entity_poly.type
_entity_poly.pdbx_seq_one_letter_code
_entity_poly.pdbx_strand_id
1 'polypeptide(L)'
;MPTGTTVAFAGFMEVLFTSTPNANVSSAATLTVDMQSGATVGSATEFMGYVYNSETDTTELALYDGGITFLGGTLTGTSNGSTNIDIEIDGALDNGVQQFTITGNIDGPVYGPDANGIYASGSYFGIGQDITLTADGAPVYGSATLWALQE
;
A
#
# COMPACT_ATOMS: atom_id res chain seq x y z
N MET A 1 17.56 -20.80 9.22
CA MET A 1 17.26 -19.37 9.10
C MET A 1 18.40 -18.73 8.32
N PRO A 2 18.14 -17.98 7.24
CA PRO A 2 19.19 -17.17 6.62
C PRO A 2 19.80 -16.23 7.67
N THR A 3 21.08 -15.92 7.55
CA THR A 3 21.74 -14.88 8.36
C THR A 3 21.07 -13.53 8.02
N GLY A 4 20.80 -12.68 9.01
CA GLY A 4 20.02 -11.44 8.89
C GLY A 4 20.34 -10.62 7.63
N THR A 5 19.60 -10.88 6.57
CA THR A 5 19.69 -10.22 5.28
C THR A 5 18.49 -9.30 5.17
N THR A 6 18.75 -8.00 5.26
CA THR A 6 17.81 -7.01 4.77
C THR A 6 17.74 -7.13 3.26
N VAL A 7 16.54 -7.34 2.72
CA VAL A 7 16.28 -7.41 1.28
C VAL A 7 15.57 -6.13 0.86
N ALA A 8 16.07 -5.49 -0.19
CA ALA A 8 15.44 -4.32 -0.80
C ALA A 8 14.52 -4.75 -1.95
N PHE A 9 13.38 -4.09 -2.05
CA PHE A 9 12.38 -4.29 -3.09
C PHE A 9 11.99 -2.94 -3.69
N ALA A 10 11.73 -2.95 -5.00
CA ALA A 10 11.17 -1.83 -5.73
C ALA A 10 9.97 -2.28 -6.57
N GLY A 11 8.98 -1.40 -6.72
CA GLY A 11 7.80 -1.67 -7.51
C GLY A 11 6.81 -0.52 -7.44
N PHE A 12 5.54 -0.84 -7.22
CA PHE A 12 4.48 0.15 -7.18
C PHE A 12 3.40 -0.20 -6.15
N MET A 13 2.72 0.84 -5.69
CA MET A 13 1.54 0.75 -4.83
C MET A 13 0.33 1.32 -5.58
N GLU A 14 -0.79 0.63 -5.48
CA GLU A 14 -2.09 1.12 -5.94
C GLU A 14 -3.05 1.23 -4.75
N VAL A 15 -3.82 2.32 -4.71
CA VAL A 15 -4.87 2.53 -3.73
C VAL A 15 -6.16 2.93 -4.42
N LEU A 16 -7.23 2.22 -4.08
CA LEU A 16 -8.58 2.50 -4.54
C LEU A 16 -9.40 3.06 -3.37
N PHE A 17 -9.99 4.23 -3.57
CA PHE A 17 -10.98 4.84 -2.70
C PHE A 17 -12.33 4.87 -3.41
N THR A 18 -13.36 4.25 -2.82
CA THR A 18 -14.74 4.34 -3.31
C THR A 18 -15.44 5.56 -2.72
N SER A 19 -15.02 6.74 -3.16
CA SER A 19 -15.56 8.06 -2.82
C SER A 19 -16.33 8.66 -4.01
N THR A 20 -16.96 9.82 -3.87
CA THR A 20 -17.42 10.57 -5.05
C THR A 20 -16.61 11.86 -5.17
N PRO A 21 -15.79 12.02 -6.23
CA PRO A 21 -15.45 11.02 -7.23
C PRO A 21 -14.58 9.87 -6.66
N ASN A 22 -14.66 8.68 -7.28
CA ASN A 22 -13.80 7.56 -6.91
C ASN A 22 -12.36 7.94 -7.25
N ALA A 23 -11.40 7.60 -6.40
CA ALA A 23 -9.99 7.78 -6.68
C ALA A 23 -9.32 6.41 -6.84
N ASN A 24 -8.68 6.17 -7.99
CA ASN A 24 -7.70 5.10 -8.13
C ASN A 24 -6.36 5.78 -8.37
N VAL A 25 -5.44 5.60 -7.43
CA VAL A 25 -4.14 6.27 -7.42
C VAL A 25 -3.02 5.24 -7.38
N SER A 26 -1.94 5.53 -8.07
CA SER A 26 -0.75 4.70 -8.06
C SER A 26 0.54 5.50 -7.94
N SER A 27 1.55 4.86 -7.39
CA SER A 27 2.87 5.45 -7.14
C SER A 27 3.94 4.38 -7.24
N ALA A 28 5.16 4.78 -7.61
CA ALA A 28 6.33 3.94 -7.34
C ALA A 28 6.47 3.69 -5.83
N ALA A 29 6.98 2.52 -5.46
CA ALA A 29 7.13 2.10 -4.08
C ALA A 29 8.51 1.47 -3.87
N THR A 30 9.12 1.77 -2.73
CA THR A 30 10.38 1.15 -2.27
C THR A 30 10.19 0.57 -0.89
N LEU A 31 10.73 -0.62 -0.65
CA LEU A 31 10.57 -1.37 0.59
C LEU A 31 11.89 -2.06 0.97
N THR A 32 12.23 -2.05 2.24
CA THR A 32 13.27 -2.92 2.80
C THR A 32 12.68 -3.80 3.87
N VAL A 33 13.02 -5.09 3.86
CA VAL A 33 12.53 -6.09 4.81
C VAL A 33 13.70 -6.82 5.43
N ASP A 34 13.78 -6.81 6.75
CA ASP A 34 14.67 -7.71 7.50
C ASP A 34 14.06 -9.11 7.48
N MET A 35 14.67 -10.06 6.76
CA MET A 35 14.11 -11.40 6.58
C MET A 35 14.18 -12.29 7.83
N GLN A 36 14.77 -11.81 8.93
CA GLN A 36 14.81 -12.51 10.22
C GLN A 36 13.71 -12.03 11.16
N SER A 37 13.46 -10.73 11.23
CA SER A 37 12.48 -10.11 12.13
C SER A 37 11.16 -9.76 11.45
N GLY A 38 11.16 -9.60 10.13
CA GLY A 38 10.07 -9.02 9.35
C GLY A 38 10.01 -7.51 9.42
N ALA A 39 10.94 -6.84 10.11
CA ALA A 39 10.95 -5.39 10.21
C ALA A 39 11.00 -4.76 8.82
N THR A 40 10.04 -3.88 8.56
CA THR A 40 9.79 -3.27 7.26
C THR A 40 9.96 -1.77 7.36
N VAL A 41 10.68 -1.19 6.38
CA VAL A 41 10.80 0.26 6.20
C VAL A 41 10.70 0.58 4.72
N GLY A 42 9.84 1.53 4.36
CA GLY A 42 9.72 1.99 3.00
C GLY A 42 8.64 3.04 2.82
N SER A 43 8.38 3.41 1.57
CA SER A 43 7.33 4.35 1.23
C SER A 43 6.91 4.27 -0.25
N ALA A 44 5.74 4.82 -0.52
CA ALA A 44 5.27 5.22 -1.84
C ALA A 44 4.87 6.70 -1.79
N THR A 45 5.34 7.52 -2.73
CA THR A 45 5.15 8.98 -2.75
C THR A 45 4.94 9.46 -4.18
N GLU A 46 4.34 10.64 -4.36
CA GLU A 46 4.02 11.18 -5.69
C GLU A 46 2.90 10.38 -6.39
N PHE A 47 1.84 10.07 -5.63
CA PHE A 47 0.69 9.35 -6.16
C PHE A 47 0.01 10.12 -7.29
N MET A 48 -0.33 9.39 -8.35
CA MET A 48 -1.02 9.91 -9.53
C MET A 48 -2.36 9.23 -9.70
N GLY A 49 -3.38 9.99 -10.07
CA GLY A 49 -4.70 9.44 -10.41
C GLY A 49 -5.55 10.44 -11.16
N TYR A 50 -6.81 10.08 -11.37
CA TYR A 50 -7.78 10.97 -12.02
C TYR A 50 -8.77 11.53 -11.01
N VAL A 51 -9.13 12.80 -11.16
CA VAL A 51 -10.10 13.51 -10.30
C VAL A 51 -11.15 14.15 -11.17
N TYR A 52 -12.42 14.05 -10.76
CA TYR A 52 -13.51 14.77 -11.39
C TYR A 52 -13.60 16.18 -10.82
N ASN A 53 -13.55 17.18 -11.71
CA ASN A 53 -13.75 18.58 -11.40
C ASN A 53 -15.18 18.99 -11.80
N SER A 54 -16.01 19.30 -10.81
CA SER A 54 -17.41 19.69 -11.02
C SER A 54 -17.58 21.12 -11.55
N GLU A 55 -16.56 21.97 -11.43
CA GLU A 55 -16.59 23.33 -11.96
C GLU A 55 -16.45 23.34 -13.49
N THR A 56 -15.64 22.42 -14.02
CA THR A 56 -15.34 22.29 -15.46
C THR A 56 -16.07 21.12 -16.12
N ASP A 57 -16.72 20.26 -15.34
CA ASP A 57 -17.35 19.00 -15.76
C ASP A 57 -16.38 18.08 -16.52
N THR A 58 -15.13 18.01 -16.05
CA THR A 58 -14.03 17.24 -16.66
C THR A 58 -13.37 16.31 -15.65
N THR A 59 -12.79 15.23 -16.17
CA THR A 59 -11.88 14.38 -15.41
C THR A 59 -10.44 14.74 -15.79
N GLU A 60 -9.63 15.07 -14.80
CA GLU A 60 -8.27 15.60 -14.99
C GLU A 60 -7.26 14.71 -14.26
N LEU A 61 -6.04 14.67 -14.79
CA LEU A 61 -4.92 14.03 -14.11
C LEU A 61 -4.53 14.89 -12.92
N ALA A 62 -4.48 14.27 -11.73
CA ALA A 62 -4.08 14.92 -10.50
C ALA A 62 -2.82 14.26 -9.92
N LEU A 63 -1.96 15.11 -9.38
CA LEU A 63 -0.87 14.69 -8.50
C LEU A 63 -1.35 14.87 -7.07
N TYR A 64 -1.20 13.83 -6.27
CA TYR A 64 -1.57 13.83 -4.86
C TYR A 64 -0.35 14.20 -4.05
N ASP A 65 -0.45 15.29 -3.28
CA ASP A 65 0.56 15.63 -2.28
C ASP A 65 0.51 14.61 -1.12
N GLY A 66 1.66 14.35 -0.51
CA GLY A 66 1.82 13.32 0.52
C GLY A 66 2.27 11.96 0.00
N GLY A 67 1.95 10.91 0.75
CA GLY A 67 2.43 9.56 0.50
C GLY A 67 2.01 8.56 1.56
N ILE A 68 2.45 7.32 1.36
CA ILE A 68 2.19 6.18 2.24
C ILE A 68 3.53 5.64 2.72
N THR A 69 3.65 5.47 4.04
CA THR A 69 4.81 4.86 4.69
C THR A 69 4.54 3.40 4.98
N PHE A 70 5.58 2.58 4.88
CA PHE A 70 5.56 1.16 5.23
C PHE A 70 6.40 0.96 6.50
N LEU A 71 5.77 0.49 7.57
CA LEU A 71 6.36 0.34 8.89
C LEU A 71 5.91 -1.01 9.50
N GLY A 72 6.47 -1.40 10.65
CA GLY A 72 5.83 -2.39 11.52
C GLY A 72 5.60 -3.81 10.95
N GLY A 73 6.50 -4.32 10.12
CA GLY A 73 6.29 -5.61 9.46
C GLY A 73 6.49 -6.86 10.33
N THR A 74 5.77 -7.94 10.02
CA THR A 74 6.00 -9.29 10.59
C THR A 74 6.06 -10.36 9.50
N LEU A 75 6.86 -11.40 9.71
CA LEU A 75 6.95 -12.56 8.82
C LEU A 75 6.36 -13.80 9.48
N THR A 76 5.44 -14.47 8.79
CA THR A 76 4.84 -15.72 9.22
C THR A 76 5.14 -16.83 8.23
N GLY A 77 5.85 -17.86 8.69
CA GLY A 77 6.07 -19.08 7.91
C GLY A 77 4.82 -19.96 7.88
N THR A 78 4.46 -20.48 6.72
CA THR A 78 3.35 -21.41 6.53
C THR A 78 3.85 -22.85 6.41
N SER A 79 2.96 -23.83 6.65
CA SER A 79 3.32 -25.26 6.70
C SER A 79 3.82 -25.85 5.37
N ASN A 80 3.60 -25.16 4.25
CA ASN A 80 4.12 -25.51 2.93
C ASN A 80 5.50 -24.87 2.63
N GLY A 81 6.10 -24.16 3.60
CA GLY A 81 7.38 -23.48 3.43
C GLY A 81 7.29 -22.10 2.77
N SER A 82 6.09 -21.61 2.46
CA SER A 82 5.89 -20.21 2.05
C SER A 82 6.04 -19.28 3.26
N THR A 83 6.30 -18.00 2.98
CA THR A 83 6.36 -16.96 3.99
C THR A 83 5.38 -15.86 3.61
N ASN A 84 4.54 -15.44 4.55
CA ASN A 84 3.71 -14.26 4.40
C ASN A 84 4.35 -13.09 5.15
N ILE A 85 4.21 -11.90 4.59
CA ILE A 85 4.52 -10.65 5.24
C ILE A 85 3.23 -9.91 5.56
N ASP A 86 3.17 -9.32 6.74
CA ASP A 86 2.15 -8.36 7.16
C ASP A 86 2.87 -7.02 7.38
N ILE A 87 2.41 -5.95 6.74
CA ILE A 87 3.04 -4.63 6.69
C ILE A 87 2.05 -3.59 7.19
N GLU A 88 2.45 -2.84 8.22
CA GLU A 88 1.71 -1.65 8.66
C GLU A 88 1.90 -0.52 7.65
N ILE A 89 0.81 0.11 7.26
CA ILE A 89 0.78 1.26 6.38
C ILE A 89 0.10 2.44 7.04
N ASP A 90 0.67 3.62 6.82
CA ASP A 90 0.09 4.89 7.25
C ASP A 90 0.38 5.94 6.18
N GLY A 91 -0.66 6.59 5.69
CA GLY A 91 -0.51 7.63 4.68
C GLY A 91 -1.67 8.61 4.60
N ALA A 92 -1.35 9.75 4.03
CA ALA A 92 -2.26 10.82 3.70
C ALA A 92 -1.95 11.33 2.29
N LEU A 93 -3.00 11.57 1.51
CA LEU A 93 -2.93 11.99 0.11
C LEU A 93 -3.90 13.15 -0.11
N ASP A 94 -3.48 14.21 -0.78
CA ASP A 94 -4.32 15.38 -1.07
C ASP A 94 -4.21 15.78 -2.55
N ASN A 95 -5.32 15.79 -3.27
CA ASN A 95 -5.37 16.20 -4.68
C ASN A 95 -5.81 17.66 -4.89
N GLY A 96 -5.90 18.45 -3.82
CA GLY A 96 -6.42 19.82 -3.80
C GLY A 96 -7.94 19.93 -3.78
N VAL A 97 -8.67 18.81 -3.93
CA VAL A 97 -10.13 18.74 -3.93
C VAL A 97 -10.64 17.94 -2.73
N GLN A 98 -9.98 16.83 -2.39
CA GLN A 98 -10.31 15.93 -1.30
C GLN A 98 -9.03 15.45 -0.60
N GLN A 99 -9.13 15.27 0.71
CA GLN A 99 -8.08 14.67 1.52
C GLN A 99 -8.40 13.20 1.79
N PHE A 100 -7.45 12.33 1.50
CA PHE A 100 -7.57 10.90 1.70
C PHE A 100 -6.59 10.45 2.77
N THR A 101 -7.03 9.52 3.61
CA THR A 101 -6.13 8.85 4.57
C THR A 101 -6.26 7.35 4.42
N ILE A 102 -5.15 6.66 4.70
CA ILE A 102 -5.11 5.20 4.75
C ILE A 102 -4.25 4.76 5.93
N THR A 103 -4.77 3.87 6.76
CA THR A 103 -4.04 3.27 7.88
C THR A 103 -4.37 1.79 8.02
N GLY A 104 -3.51 1.00 8.65
CA GLY A 104 -3.76 -0.40 8.97
C GLY A 104 -2.71 -1.32 8.40
N ASN A 105 -3.09 -2.54 8.02
CA ASN A 105 -2.18 -3.59 7.64
C ASN A 105 -2.50 -4.12 6.23
N ILE A 106 -1.47 -4.35 5.43
CA ILE A 106 -1.56 -5.13 4.19
C ILE A 106 -0.74 -6.40 4.34
N ASP A 107 -1.27 -7.53 3.90
CA ASP A 107 -0.57 -8.79 4.01
C ASP A 107 -0.56 -9.58 2.71
N GLY A 108 0.40 -10.48 2.59
CA GLY A 108 0.46 -11.41 1.48
C GLY A 108 1.79 -12.15 1.38
N PRO A 109 1.97 -12.94 0.32
CA PRO A 109 3.12 -13.80 0.18
C PRO A 109 4.41 -13.05 -0.20
N VAL A 110 5.52 -13.53 0.35
CA VAL A 110 6.87 -13.32 -0.18
C VAL A 110 7.16 -14.46 -1.17
N TYR A 111 7.45 -14.10 -2.42
CA TYR A 111 7.64 -15.04 -3.53
C TYR A 111 9.09 -15.44 -3.75
N GLY A 112 9.26 -16.64 -4.30
CA GLY A 112 10.55 -17.14 -4.76
C GLY A 112 11.43 -17.69 -3.63
N PRO A 113 12.39 -18.57 -3.95
CA PRO A 113 13.23 -19.24 -2.95
C PRO A 113 14.11 -18.27 -2.15
N ASP A 114 14.42 -17.11 -2.72
CA ASP A 114 15.33 -16.11 -2.16
C ASP A 114 14.63 -14.76 -1.87
N ALA A 115 13.30 -14.78 -1.67
CA ALA A 115 12.48 -13.58 -1.51
C ALA A 115 12.57 -12.62 -2.72
N ASN A 116 12.29 -13.15 -3.91
CA ASN A 116 12.38 -12.43 -5.18
C ASN A 116 11.28 -11.37 -5.39
N GLY A 117 10.20 -11.42 -4.62
CA GLY A 117 9.14 -10.43 -4.73
C GLY A 117 8.10 -10.50 -3.62
N ILE A 118 7.25 -9.48 -3.56
CA ILE A 118 6.17 -9.34 -2.59
C ILE A 118 4.90 -8.93 -3.34
N TYR A 119 3.80 -9.56 -2.95
CA TYR A 119 2.45 -9.07 -3.18
C TYR A 119 1.77 -8.98 -1.83
N ALA A 120 1.38 -7.78 -1.43
CA ALA A 120 0.63 -7.57 -0.19
C ALA A 120 -0.59 -6.72 -0.50
N SER A 121 -1.74 -7.08 0.05
CA SER A 121 -2.98 -6.36 -0.14
C SER A 121 -3.78 -6.28 1.15
N GLY A 122 -4.47 -5.18 1.35
CA GLY A 122 -5.46 -5.02 2.41
C GLY A 122 -6.72 -4.40 1.85
N SER A 123 -7.86 -4.68 2.48
CA SER A 123 -9.12 -4.14 2.01
C SER A 123 -10.04 -3.68 3.13
N TYR A 124 -10.80 -2.64 2.84
CA TYR A 124 -11.94 -2.24 3.65
C TYR A 124 -13.21 -2.68 2.94
N PHE A 125 -13.39 -4.00 2.74
CA PHE A 125 -14.64 -4.58 2.22
C PHE A 125 -15.12 -5.69 3.16
N GLY A 126 -16.33 -5.55 3.72
CA GLY A 126 -16.97 -6.63 4.48
C GLY A 126 -16.40 -6.87 5.88
N ILE A 127 -16.31 -8.14 6.29
CA ILE A 127 -15.87 -8.60 7.63
C ILE A 127 -14.38 -8.96 7.56
N GLY A 128 -13.57 -8.41 8.48
CA GLY A 128 -12.09 -8.54 8.45
C GLY A 128 -11.48 -7.37 7.69
N GLN A 129 -11.64 -6.16 8.23
CA GLN A 129 -11.14 -4.92 7.65
C GLN A 129 -9.68 -4.73 8.05
N ASP A 130 -8.77 -4.92 7.09
CA ASP A 130 -7.32 -4.88 7.36
C ASP A 130 -6.77 -3.45 7.34
N ILE A 131 -7.41 -2.57 6.57
CA ILE A 131 -7.07 -1.15 6.44
C ILE A 131 -8.28 -0.26 6.71
N THR A 132 -8.08 0.98 7.12
CA THR A 132 -9.11 2.02 7.19
C THR A 132 -8.81 3.07 6.13
N LEU A 133 -9.80 3.44 5.32
CA LEU A 133 -9.69 4.53 4.37
C LEU A 133 -10.69 5.64 4.71
N THR A 134 -10.27 6.89 4.60
CA THR A 134 -11.19 8.03 4.68
C THR A 134 -11.02 8.97 3.50
N ALA A 135 -12.10 9.67 3.14
CA ALA A 135 -12.12 10.82 2.24
C ALA A 135 -12.79 11.98 2.99
N ASP A 136 -12.09 13.10 3.15
CA ASP A 136 -12.49 14.26 3.96
C ASP A 136 -12.92 13.87 5.38
N GLY A 137 -12.24 12.88 5.98
CA GLY A 137 -12.53 12.35 7.31
C GLY A 137 -13.75 11.42 7.39
N ALA A 138 -14.46 11.20 6.28
CA ALA A 138 -15.55 10.22 6.21
C ALA A 138 -15.00 8.84 5.78
N PRO A 139 -15.37 7.74 6.46
CA PRO A 139 -14.95 6.40 6.04
C PRO A 139 -15.44 6.04 4.63
N VAL A 140 -14.57 5.43 3.83
CA VAL A 140 -14.88 4.94 2.49
C VAL A 140 -14.42 3.50 2.32
N TYR A 141 -15.05 2.75 1.41
CA TYR A 141 -14.55 1.43 1.02
C TYR A 141 -13.37 1.57 0.05
N GLY A 142 -12.60 0.50 -0.09
CA GLY A 142 -11.41 0.53 -0.91
C GLY A 142 -10.43 -0.58 -0.62
N SER A 143 -9.27 -0.47 -1.27
CA SER A 143 -8.19 -1.44 -1.17
C SER A 143 -6.84 -0.74 -1.35
N ALA A 144 -5.81 -1.33 -0.77
CA ALA A 144 -4.42 -0.98 -1.06
C ALA A 144 -3.64 -2.23 -1.41
N THR A 145 -2.82 -2.14 -2.44
CA THR A 145 -2.01 -3.26 -2.92
C THR A 145 -0.61 -2.80 -3.25
N LEU A 146 0.37 -3.57 -2.79
CA LEU A 146 1.79 -3.41 -3.08
C LEU A 146 2.25 -4.58 -3.95
N TRP A 147 2.89 -4.25 -5.07
CA TRP A 147 3.68 -5.19 -5.87
C TRP A 147 5.12 -4.72 -5.90
N ALA A 148 6.04 -5.56 -5.48
CA ALA A 148 7.46 -5.23 -5.50
C ALA A 148 8.33 -6.45 -5.84
N LEU A 149 9.44 -6.20 -6.52
CA LEU A 149 10.46 -7.20 -6.86
C LEU A 149 11.76 -6.85 -6.15
N GLN A 150 12.53 -7.87 -5.81
CA GLN A 150 13.86 -7.71 -5.23
C GLN A 150 14.77 -6.92 -6.18
N GLU A 151 15.55 -5.98 -5.64
CA GLU A 151 16.60 -5.24 -6.36
C GLU A 151 17.88 -6.05 -6.59
#